data_AF-A0AAV9Z6A2-F1
#
_entry.id   AF-A0AAV9Z6A2-F1
#
_cell.length_a   1.000
_cell.length_b   1.000
_cell.length_c   1.000
_cell.angle_alpha   90.00
_cell.angle_beta   90.00
_cell.angle_gamma   90.00
#
_symmetry.space_group_name_H-M   'P 1'
#
loop_
_entity.id
_entity.type
_entity.pdbx_description
1 polymer ?
#
loop_
_entity_poly.entity_id
_entity_poly.type
_entity_poly.pdbx_seq_one_letter_code
_entity_poly.pdbx_strand_id
1 'polypeptide(L)'
;MGWKCANADLLRDIVSWIRFRTAPVRFVYVKAHAGNSHNEAADLAAKNGAMIPPCSNSYIPHPAPRPLPREGGYNTTKVSCDIPENPDSLPSRLPPPNSPPPDPYCYAPHHGRALRRKLEKANRDRLTKASSNSAAFWKVYRSLTDRKPRPPAVSLAKLAECFESRMNTRNQNIPTLRSTNREGESFSRPVIWYSGRCGWPALCRDHGHRERGTVQANQRVY
;
A
#
# COMPACT_ATOMS: atom_id res chain seq x y z
N MET A 1 -15.20 -26.51 -5.13
CA MET A 1 -14.68 -25.36 -4.36
C MET A 1 -15.65 -25.10 -3.20
N GLY A 2 -15.29 -25.49 -1.96
CA GLY A 2 -16.18 -25.46 -0.78
C GLY A 2 -15.87 -24.32 0.19
N TRP A 3 -15.94 -23.06 -0.27
CA TRP A 3 -15.69 -21.91 0.60
C TRP A 3 -16.88 -21.75 1.56
N LYS A 4 -16.63 -21.87 2.87
CA LYS A 4 -17.64 -21.80 3.93
C LYS A 4 -17.59 -20.49 4.73
N CYS A 5 -17.15 -19.40 4.10
CA CYS A 5 -17.03 -18.08 4.73
C CYS A 5 -18.20 -17.16 4.35
N ALA A 6 -18.36 -16.05 5.08
CA ALA A 6 -19.30 -15.00 4.71
C ALA A 6 -18.94 -14.42 3.32
N ASN A 7 -19.96 -14.14 2.50
CA ASN A 7 -19.82 -13.62 1.13
C ASN A 7 -19.01 -14.54 0.17
N ALA A 8 -18.99 -15.85 0.43
CA ALA A 8 -18.26 -16.81 -0.40
C ALA A 8 -18.74 -16.86 -1.86
N ASP A 9 -20.03 -16.60 -2.09
CA ASP A 9 -20.66 -16.42 -3.39
C ASP A 9 -20.05 -15.23 -4.16
N LEU A 10 -20.02 -14.04 -3.55
CA LEU A 10 -19.45 -12.83 -4.15
C LEU A 10 -17.97 -13.01 -4.48
N LEU A 11 -17.20 -13.60 -3.57
CA LEU A 11 -15.77 -13.82 -3.80
C LEU A 11 -15.51 -14.82 -4.94
N ARG A 12 -16.35 -15.86 -5.07
CA ARG A 12 -16.26 -16.81 -6.18
C ARG A 12 -16.46 -16.10 -7.53
N ASP A 13 -17.40 -15.18 -7.58
CA ASP A 13 -17.71 -14.45 -8.80
C ASP A 13 -16.61 -13.45 -9.14
N ILE A 14 -16.10 -12.70 -8.15
CA ILE A 14 -14.92 -11.83 -8.32
C ILE A 14 -13.72 -12.62 -8.88
N VAL A 15 -13.41 -13.80 -8.32
CA VAL A 15 -12.32 -14.65 -8.82
C VAL A 15 -12.57 -15.11 -10.25
N SER A 16 -13.82 -15.44 -10.58
CA SER A 16 -14.20 -15.83 -11.95
C SER A 16 -13.97 -14.69 -12.93
N TRP A 17 -14.34 -13.45 -12.57
CA TRP A 17 -14.07 -12.25 -13.36
C TRP A 17 -12.58 -11.90 -13.48
N ILE A 18 -11.79 -12.09 -12.42
CA ILE A 18 -10.33 -11.86 -12.47
C ILE A 18 -9.68 -12.86 -13.42
N ARG A 19 -10.05 -14.14 -13.34
CA ARG A 19 -9.55 -15.20 -14.24
C ARG A 19 -9.93 -14.95 -15.69
N PHE A 20 -11.04 -14.28 -15.91
CA PHE A 20 -11.54 -13.95 -17.23
C PHE A 20 -10.72 -12.87 -17.94
N ARG A 21 -10.08 -11.97 -17.21
CA ARG A 21 -9.36 -10.85 -17.82
C ARG A 21 -8.16 -11.34 -18.62
N THR A 22 -8.01 -10.80 -19.83
CA THR A 22 -6.88 -11.06 -20.73
C THR A 22 -5.62 -10.30 -20.32
N ALA A 23 -5.78 -9.13 -19.70
CA ALA A 23 -4.68 -8.30 -19.22
C ALA A 23 -4.36 -8.57 -17.74
N PRO A 24 -3.07 -8.49 -17.33
CA PRO A 24 -2.67 -8.57 -15.92
C PRO A 24 -3.39 -7.53 -15.06
N VAL A 25 -3.81 -7.93 -13.86
CA VAL A 25 -4.51 -7.06 -12.90
C VAL A 25 -3.58 -6.71 -11.74
N ARG A 26 -3.43 -5.42 -11.46
CA ARG A 26 -2.73 -4.92 -10.27
C ARG A 26 -3.74 -4.28 -9.32
N PHE A 27 -3.82 -4.82 -8.10
CA PHE A 27 -4.63 -4.22 -7.04
C PHE A 27 -3.78 -3.20 -6.27
N VAL A 28 -4.28 -1.98 -6.16
CA VAL A 28 -3.66 -0.90 -5.41
C VAL A 28 -4.67 -0.38 -4.41
N TYR A 29 -4.30 -0.37 -3.13
CA TYR A 29 -5.09 0.27 -2.10
C TYR A 29 -4.89 1.79 -2.18
N VAL A 30 -5.99 2.53 -2.27
CA VAL A 30 -6.00 3.99 -2.24
C VAL A 30 -6.75 4.43 -1.00
N LYS A 31 -6.18 5.38 -0.26
CA LYS A 31 -6.83 5.95 0.93
C LYS A 31 -8.07 6.74 0.49
N ALA A 32 -9.19 6.52 1.18
CA ALA A 32 -10.42 7.27 0.95
C ALA A 32 -10.22 8.78 1.16
N HIS A 33 -10.91 9.60 0.35
CA HIS A 33 -10.87 11.07 0.38
C HIS A 33 -9.46 11.67 0.35
N ALA A 34 -8.52 11.01 -0.32
CA ALA A 34 -7.15 11.51 -0.51
C ALA A 34 -7.02 12.47 -1.72
N GLY A 35 -8.12 13.02 -2.23
CA GLY A 35 -8.13 13.88 -3.42
C GLY A 35 -7.95 13.12 -4.74
N ASN A 36 -8.14 11.80 -4.76
CA ASN A 36 -8.12 11.03 -6.00
C ASN A 36 -9.51 11.10 -6.66
N SER A 37 -9.61 11.88 -7.74
CA SER A 37 -10.87 12.15 -8.44
C SER A 37 -11.58 10.88 -8.93
N HIS A 38 -10.84 9.85 -9.35
CA HIS A 38 -11.44 8.58 -9.80
C HIS A 38 -12.04 7.80 -8.63
N ASN A 39 -11.36 7.77 -7.48
CA ASN A 39 -11.88 7.11 -6.30
C ASN A 39 -13.11 7.85 -5.74
N GLU A 40 -13.10 9.18 -5.77
CA GLU A 40 -14.24 10.01 -5.36
C GLU A 40 -15.45 9.84 -6.29
N ALA A 41 -15.22 9.75 -7.61
CA ALA A 41 -16.27 9.45 -8.57
C ALA A 41 -16.87 8.05 -8.35
N ALA A 42 -16.03 7.04 -8.07
CA ALA A 42 -16.48 5.68 -7.76
C ALA A 42 -17.31 5.64 -6.47
N ASP A 43 -16.89 6.35 -5.42
CA ASP A 43 -17.62 6.48 -4.15
C ASP A 43 -18.98 7.17 -4.35
N LEU A 44 -19.02 8.26 -5.13
CA LEU A 44 -20.26 8.95 -5.48
C LEU A 44 -21.21 8.03 -6.26
N ALA A 45 -20.70 7.27 -7.22
CA ALA A 45 -21.49 6.30 -7.98
C ALA A 45 -22.06 5.20 -7.08
N ALA A 46 -21.25 4.66 -6.16
CA ALA A 46 -21.70 3.67 -5.18
C ALA A 46 -22.79 4.23 -4.26
N LYS A 47 -22.62 5.47 -3.77
CA LYS A 47 -23.62 6.18 -2.95
C LYS A 47 -24.94 6.38 -3.70
N ASN A 48 -24.87 6.80 -4.97
CA ASN A 48 -26.06 6.96 -5.81
C ASN A 48 -26.75 5.61 -6.03
N GLY A 49 -26.00 4.54 -6.28
CA GLY A 49 -26.53 3.19 -6.42
C GLY A 49 -27.24 2.69 -5.16
N ALA A 50 -26.73 3.01 -3.97
CA ALA A 50 -27.36 2.65 -2.70
C ALA A 50 -28.68 3.38 -2.43
N MET A 51 -28.94 4.51 -3.08
CA MET A 51 -30.21 5.24 -2.98
C MET A 51 -31.28 4.72 -3.93
N ILE A 52 -30.89 3.89 -4.91
CA ILE A 52 -31.86 3.24 -5.81
C ILE A 52 -32.64 2.22 -4.98
N PRO A 53 -33.98 2.24 -5.00
CA PRO A 53 -34.79 1.24 -4.32
C PRO A 53 -34.33 -0.17 -4.69
N PRO A 54 -34.33 -1.14 -3.75
CA PRO A 54 -33.89 -2.49 -4.02
C PRO A 54 -34.71 -3.03 -5.19
N CYS A 55 -34.06 -3.23 -6.34
CA CYS A 55 -34.69 -3.92 -7.45
C CYS A 55 -34.87 -5.37 -7.04
N SER A 56 -36.02 -5.97 -7.35
CA SER A 56 -36.33 -7.38 -7.05
C SER A 56 -35.47 -8.38 -7.85
N ASN A 57 -34.43 -7.90 -8.53
CA ASN A 57 -33.49 -8.75 -9.21
C ASN A 57 -32.66 -9.47 -8.15
N SER A 58 -33.06 -10.72 -7.90
CA SER A 58 -32.17 -11.78 -7.43
C SER A 58 -30.84 -11.59 -8.13
N TYR A 59 -29.74 -11.48 -7.38
CA TYR A 59 -28.40 -11.35 -7.94
C TYR A 59 -28.20 -12.42 -9.02
N ILE A 60 -28.30 -12.03 -10.29
CA ILE A 60 -27.99 -12.90 -11.41
C ILE A 60 -26.51 -12.69 -11.63
N PRO A 61 -25.63 -13.62 -11.23
CA PRO A 61 -24.24 -13.53 -11.62
C PRO A 61 -24.24 -13.50 -13.13
N HIS A 62 -23.91 -12.35 -13.71
CA HIS A 62 -23.74 -12.24 -15.15
C HIS A 62 -22.75 -13.35 -15.51
N PRO A 63 -23.11 -14.29 -16.40
CA PRO A 63 -22.16 -15.32 -16.79
C PRO A 63 -20.89 -14.59 -17.22
N ALA A 64 -19.74 -15.05 -16.73
CA ALA A 64 -18.47 -14.49 -17.18
C ALA A 64 -18.53 -14.43 -18.71
N PRO A 65 -18.13 -13.31 -19.34
CA PRO A 65 -18.23 -13.18 -20.80
C PRO A 65 -17.55 -14.40 -21.44
N ARG A 66 -17.92 -14.80 -22.66
CA ARG A 66 -17.15 -15.88 -23.30
C ARG A 66 -15.70 -15.42 -23.45
N PRO A 67 -14.71 -16.27 -23.11
CA PRO A 67 -13.30 -15.93 -23.30
C PRO A 67 -13.16 -15.43 -24.71
N LEU A 68 -12.63 -14.21 -24.87
CA LEU A 68 -12.32 -13.74 -26.21
C LEU A 68 -11.47 -14.84 -26.86
N PRO A 69 -11.83 -15.30 -28.06
CA PRO A 69 -11.02 -16.28 -28.75
C PRO A 69 -9.59 -15.76 -28.72
N ARG A 70 -8.68 -16.63 -28.32
CA ARG A 70 -7.26 -16.31 -28.19
C ARG A 70 -6.70 -16.20 -29.60
N GLU A 71 -7.12 -15.16 -30.32
CA GLU A 71 -6.72 -14.88 -31.68
C GLU A 71 -5.27 -14.43 -31.64
N GLY A 72 -4.39 -15.27 -32.16
CA GLY A 72 -2.96 -15.10 -32.04
C GLY A 72 -2.43 -15.69 -30.75
N GLY A 73 -1.75 -16.83 -30.87
CA GLY A 73 -0.75 -17.24 -29.89
C GLY A 73 0.33 -16.17 -29.85
N TYR A 74 0.10 -15.09 -29.11
CA TYR A 74 1.21 -14.29 -28.63
C TYR A 74 2.01 -15.24 -27.76
N ASN A 75 3.15 -15.69 -28.26
CA ASN A 75 4.21 -16.31 -27.48
C ASN A 75 4.81 -15.27 -26.52
N THR A 76 3.96 -14.51 -25.82
CA THR A 76 4.37 -13.68 -24.73
C THR A 76 4.58 -14.62 -23.56
N THR A 77 5.85 -14.88 -23.29
CA THR A 77 6.33 -15.56 -22.09
C THR A 77 5.50 -15.08 -20.91
N LYS A 78 4.82 -16.02 -20.23
CA LYS A 78 4.12 -15.73 -18.99
C LYS A 78 5.09 -14.94 -18.10
N VAL A 79 4.80 -13.67 -17.86
CA VAL A 79 5.54 -12.89 -16.86
C VAL A 79 5.12 -13.48 -15.53
N SER A 80 5.88 -14.46 -15.06
CA SER A 80 5.82 -14.90 -13.68
C SER A 80 6.35 -13.77 -12.81
N CYS A 81 5.78 -13.58 -11.63
CA CYS A 81 6.38 -12.73 -10.59
C CYS A 81 7.56 -13.42 -9.91
N ASP A 82 8.02 -14.55 -10.44
CA ASP A 82 9.36 -15.05 -10.15
C ASP A 82 10.33 -13.94 -10.57
N ILE A 83 10.94 -13.31 -9.57
CA ILE A 83 12.07 -12.40 -9.77
C ILE A 83 13.00 -13.12 -10.76
N PRO A 84 13.33 -12.52 -11.92
CA PRO A 84 14.18 -13.19 -12.88
C PRO A 84 15.42 -13.67 -12.14
N GLU A 85 15.65 -14.98 -12.15
CA GLU A 85 16.90 -15.53 -11.65
C GLU A 85 18.01 -14.74 -12.32
N ASN A 86 18.80 -14.05 -11.50
CA ASN A 86 19.86 -13.21 -11.99
C ASN A 86 20.72 -14.07 -12.93
N PRO A 87 20.92 -13.73 -14.21
CA PRO A 87 21.78 -14.53 -15.08
C PRO A 87 23.23 -14.61 -14.56
N ASP A 88 23.61 -13.72 -13.63
CA ASP A 88 24.86 -13.80 -12.87
C ASP A 88 24.79 -14.66 -11.61
N SER A 89 23.64 -15.23 -11.25
CA SER A 89 23.59 -16.33 -10.29
C SER A 89 24.14 -17.57 -10.98
N LEU A 90 25.47 -17.62 -11.03
CA LEU A 90 26.25 -18.79 -11.39
C LEU A 90 25.60 -20.03 -10.75
N PRO A 91 25.47 -21.16 -11.47
CA PRO A 91 24.99 -22.41 -10.88
C PRO A 91 25.76 -22.60 -9.59
N SER A 92 25.01 -22.72 -8.49
CA SER A 92 25.50 -22.84 -7.11
C SER A 92 26.91 -23.39 -7.13
N ARG A 93 27.90 -22.48 -7.00
CA ARG A 93 29.32 -22.83 -7.10
C ARG A 93 29.50 -24.04 -6.21
N LEU A 94 29.97 -25.14 -6.78
CA LEU A 94 30.58 -26.18 -5.97
C LEU A 94 31.50 -25.44 -4.99
N PRO A 95 31.35 -25.69 -3.68
CA PRO A 95 32.14 -24.98 -2.69
C PRO A 95 33.62 -25.08 -3.11
N PRO A 96 34.38 -23.96 -3.09
CA PRO A 96 35.79 -24.01 -3.46
C PRO A 96 36.47 -25.17 -2.70
N PRO A 97 37.42 -25.89 -3.31
CA PRO A 97 37.99 -27.13 -2.76
C PRO A 97 38.62 -26.98 -1.36
N ASN A 98 38.80 -25.75 -0.87
CA ASN A 98 39.29 -25.42 0.47
C ASN A 98 38.26 -24.66 1.33
N SER A 99 36.96 -24.81 1.04
CA SER A 99 35.94 -24.34 1.97
C SER A 99 36.09 -25.12 3.27
N PRO A 100 36.18 -24.46 4.45
CA PRO A 100 36.09 -25.19 5.71
C PRO A 100 34.81 -26.05 5.67
N PRO A 101 34.85 -27.28 6.21
CA PRO A 101 33.66 -28.12 6.27
C PRO A 101 32.51 -27.30 6.84
N PRO A 102 31.32 -27.35 6.21
CA PRO A 102 30.18 -26.55 6.65
C PRO A 102 30.04 -26.73 8.14
N ASP A 103 30.07 -25.61 8.88
CA ASP A 103 29.93 -25.60 10.32
C ASP A 103 28.74 -26.52 10.68
N PRO A 104 28.94 -27.59 11.49
CA PRO A 104 27.87 -28.51 11.84
C PRO A 104 26.68 -27.80 12.51
N TYR A 105 26.84 -26.54 12.93
CA TYR A 105 25.76 -25.69 13.43
C TYR A 105 25.02 -24.87 12.36
N CYS A 106 25.48 -24.82 11.11
CA CYS A 106 24.85 -24.02 10.03
C CYS A 106 23.60 -24.69 9.40
N TYR A 107 23.30 -25.94 9.76
CA TYR A 107 22.03 -26.62 9.44
C TYR A 107 20.96 -26.47 10.52
N ALA A 108 21.12 -25.51 11.43
CA ALA A 108 20.16 -25.36 12.51
C ALA A 108 18.77 -24.97 11.95
N PRO A 109 17.75 -25.83 12.14
CA PRO A 109 16.47 -25.72 11.46
C PRO A 109 15.73 -24.46 11.91
N HIS A 110 15.51 -23.54 10.98
CA HIS A 110 14.50 -22.48 11.08
C HIS A 110 14.48 -21.67 12.40
N HIS A 111 15.63 -21.16 12.87
CA HIS A 111 15.69 -20.36 14.11
C HIS A 111 14.64 -19.24 14.19
N GLY A 112 14.30 -18.60 13.08
CA GLY A 112 13.25 -17.57 13.04
C GLY A 112 11.83 -18.11 13.25
N ARG A 113 11.50 -19.30 12.74
CA ARG A 113 10.13 -19.85 12.83
C ARG A 113 9.83 -20.40 14.23
N ALA A 114 10.80 -21.07 14.84
CA ALA A 114 10.65 -21.58 16.20
C ALA A 114 10.47 -20.43 17.21
N LEU A 115 11.31 -19.39 17.10
CA LEU A 115 11.20 -18.19 17.93
C LEU A 115 9.87 -17.48 17.71
N ARG A 116 9.43 -17.32 16.46
CA ARG A 116 8.15 -16.70 16.13
C ARG A 116 6.96 -17.47 16.73
N ARG A 117 6.92 -18.80 16.58
CA ARG A 117 5.86 -19.64 17.17
C ARG A 117 5.84 -19.56 18.70
N LYS A 118 7.02 -19.52 19.33
CA LYS A 118 7.16 -19.35 20.79
C LYS A 118 6.58 -18.00 21.23
N LEU A 119 6.86 -16.94 20.49
CA LEU A 119 6.36 -15.59 20.77
C LEU A 119 4.84 -15.48 20.52
N GLU A 120 4.34 -16.05 19.43
CA GLU A 120 2.90 -16.12 19.13
C GLU A 120 2.14 -16.89 20.22
N LYS A 121 2.66 -18.04 20.67
CA LYS A 121 2.08 -18.82 21.77
C LYS A 121 2.06 -18.01 23.07
N ALA A 122 3.17 -17.38 23.44
CA ALA A 122 3.24 -16.55 24.64
C ALA A 122 2.26 -15.36 24.58
N ASN A 123 2.10 -14.71 23.42
CA ASN A 123 1.13 -13.63 23.24
C ASN A 123 -0.31 -14.12 23.36
N ARG A 124 -0.62 -15.28 22.77
CA ARG A 124 -1.94 -15.93 22.90
C ARG A 124 -2.25 -16.22 24.35
N ASP A 125 -1.33 -16.86 25.08
CA ASP A 125 -1.55 -17.24 26.47
C ASP A 125 -1.76 -16.00 27.37
N ARG A 126 -1.06 -14.89 27.09
CA ARG A 126 -1.30 -13.59 27.78
C ARG A 126 -2.70 -13.04 27.52
N LEU A 127 -3.19 -13.10 26.28
CA LEU A 127 -4.54 -12.66 25.93
C LEU A 127 -5.61 -13.55 26.59
N THR A 128 -5.41 -14.87 26.56
CA THR A 128 -6.31 -15.83 27.21
C THR A 128 -6.35 -15.64 28.73
N LYS A 129 -5.22 -15.36 29.38
CA LYS A 129 -5.19 -15.08 30.83
C LYS A 129 -5.91 -13.77 31.18
N ALA A 130 -5.86 -12.77 30.30
CA ALA A 130 -6.49 -11.47 30.51
C ALA A 130 -7.97 -11.43 30.05
N SER A 131 -8.49 -12.47 29.40
CA SER A 131 -9.82 -12.45 28.78
C SER A 131 -10.97 -12.32 29.77
N SER A 132 -10.78 -12.74 31.02
CA SER A 132 -11.79 -12.61 32.08
C SER A 132 -12.05 -11.16 32.51
N ASN A 133 -11.14 -10.23 32.20
CA ASN A 133 -11.28 -8.83 32.52
C ASN A 133 -11.08 -7.97 31.26
N SER A 134 -12.16 -7.36 30.78
CA SER A 134 -12.18 -6.53 29.56
C SER A 134 -11.10 -5.43 29.57
N ALA A 135 -10.91 -4.73 30.69
CA ALA A 135 -9.89 -3.68 30.79
C ALA A 135 -8.45 -4.24 30.70
N ALA A 136 -8.20 -5.39 31.36
CA ALA A 136 -6.91 -6.06 31.30
C ALA A 136 -6.62 -6.60 29.89
N PHE A 137 -7.62 -7.19 29.23
CA PHE A 137 -7.52 -7.68 27.86
C PHE A 137 -7.08 -6.56 26.91
N TRP A 138 -7.78 -5.42 26.92
CA TRP A 138 -7.46 -4.29 26.04
C TRP A 138 -6.08 -3.67 26.33
N LYS A 139 -5.65 -3.66 27.59
CA LYS A 139 -4.29 -3.23 27.95
C LYS A 139 -3.21 -4.14 27.36
N VAL A 140 -3.41 -5.47 27.43
CA VAL A 140 -2.49 -6.45 26.83
C VAL A 140 -2.51 -6.35 25.31
N TYR A 141 -3.70 -6.29 24.70
CA TYR A 141 -3.86 -6.16 23.25
C TYR A 141 -3.14 -4.93 22.70
N ARG A 142 -3.40 -3.74 23.27
CA ARG A 142 -2.72 -2.50 22.88
C ARG A 142 -1.21 -2.59 23.03
N SER A 143 -0.71 -3.23 24.08
CA SER A 143 0.75 -3.42 24.26
C SER A 143 1.40 -4.29 23.17
N LEU A 144 0.61 -5.13 22.48
CA LEU A 144 1.07 -5.99 21.38
C LEU A 144 0.91 -5.30 20.02
N THR A 145 -0.16 -4.52 19.82
CA THR A 145 -0.47 -3.87 18.53
C THR A 145 0.17 -2.51 18.38
N ASP A 146 0.21 -1.72 19.45
CA ASP A 146 0.81 -0.39 19.42
C ASP A 146 2.32 -0.59 19.43
N ARG A 147 2.93 -0.40 18.27
CA ARG A 147 4.37 -0.20 18.18
C ARG A 147 4.68 1.02 19.03
N LYS A 148 5.20 0.80 20.24
CA LYS A 148 5.78 1.89 21.04
C LYS A 148 6.69 2.69 20.09
N PRO A 149 6.45 4.01 19.92
CA PRO A 149 7.28 4.81 19.05
C PRO A 149 8.71 4.63 19.54
N ARG A 150 9.55 3.99 18.73
CA ARG A 150 10.97 3.93 19.04
C ARG A 150 11.47 5.34 18.80
N PRO A 151 12.09 6.00 19.79
CA PRO A 151 12.77 7.25 19.50
C PRO A 151 13.73 6.97 18.34
N PRO A 152 13.78 7.82 17.32
CA PRO A 152 14.67 7.60 16.19
C PRO A 152 16.10 7.44 16.73
N ALA A 153 16.80 6.39 16.31
CA ALA A 153 18.18 6.12 16.72
C ALA A 153 19.16 7.19 16.21
N VAL A 154 18.68 8.11 15.39
CA VAL A 154 19.43 9.17 14.74
C VAL A 154 18.84 10.49 15.21
N SER A 155 19.69 11.38 15.69
CA SER A 155 19.28 12.73 16.06
C SER A 155 18.82 13.52 14.83
N LEU A 156 17.95 14.50 15.05
CA LEU A 156 17.45 15.36 13.97
C LEU A 156 18.59 16.09 13.25
N ALA A 157 19.64 16.49 13.99
CA ALA A 157 20.83 17.11 13.42
C ALA A 157 21.55 16.21 12.40
N LYS A 158 21.70 14.92 12.71
CA LYS A 158 22.38 13.97 11.81
C LYS A 158 21.53 13.66 10.56
N LEU A 159 20.20 13.70 10.69
CA LEU A 159 19.31 13.63 9.53
C LEU A 159 19.41 14.89 8.66
N ALA A 160 19.49 16.08 9.27
CA ALA A 160 19.67 17.34 8.55
C ALA A 160 21.00 17.35 7.77
N GLU A 161 22.09 16.92 8.38
CA GLU A 161 23.41 16.81 7.72
C GLU A 161 23.38 15.85 6.50
N CYS A 162 22.76 14.67 6.67
CA CYS A 162 22.55 13.73 5.57
C CYS A 162 21.64 14.29 4.46
N PHE A 163 20.69 15.15 4.81
CA PHE A 163 19.78 15.77 3.86
C PHE A 163 20.48 16.90 3.09
N GLU A 164 21.20 17.78 3.78
CA GLU A 164 21.95 18.90 3.19
C GLU A 164 23.04 18.40 2.24
N SER A 165 23.79 17.36 2.63
CA SER A 165 24.81 16.74 1.76
C SER A 165 24.23 16.15 0.47
N ARG A 166 22.98 15.68 0.49
CA ARG A 166 22.30 15.13 -0.69
C ARG A 166 21.63 16.20 -1.55
N MET A 167 21.10 17.26 -0.94
CA MET A 167 20.36 18.31 -1.64
C MET A 167 21.27 19.40 -2.23
N ASN A 168 22.44 19.62 -1.63
CA ASN A 168 23.44 20.58 -2.09
C ASN A 168 24.71 19.86 -2.56
N THR A 169 24.66 19.09 -3.65
CA THR A 169 25.89 18.74 -4.38
C THR A 169 26.43 20.00 -5.06
N ARG A 170 27.03 20.91 -4.27
CA ARG A 170 27.57 22.19 -4.74
C ARG A 170 28.68 22.05 -5.79
N ASN A 171 29.19 20.85 -6.04
CA ASN A 171 30.38 20.61 -6.86
C ASN A 171 30.30 19.31 -7.69
N GLN A 172 29.17 19.00 -8.32
CA GLN A 172 29.30 18.21 -9.55
C GLN A 172 29.61 19.19 -10.67
N ASN A 173 30.90 19.28 -10.99
CA ASN A 173 31.47 19.93 -12.16
C ASN A 173 30.48 19.81 -13.32
N ILE A 174 29.66 20.84 -13.54
CA ILE A 174 28.93 20.97 -14.79
C ILE A 174 30.06 21.05 -15.82
N PRO A 175 30.19 20.05 -16.73
CA PRO A 175 31.19 20.15 -17.77
C PRO A 175 30.91 21.46 -18.46
N THR A 176 31.86 22.40 -18.42
CA THR A 176 31.78 23.63 -19.18
C THR A 176 31.60 23.19 -20.61
N LEU A 177 30.36 23.17 -21.10
CA LEU A 177 30.06 22.96 -22.50
C LEU A 177 30.84 24.08 -23.18
N ARG A 178 31.99 23.71 -23.78
CA ARG A 178 32.71 24.58 -24.68
C ARG A 178 31.68 24.93 -25.76
N SER A 179 31.08 26.10 -25.61
CA SER A 179 30.41 26.82 -26.66
C SER A 179 31.44 26.97 -27.77
N THR A 180 31.46 26.01 -28.69
CA THR A 180 32.04 26.25 -30.01
C THR A 180 31.13 27.30 -30.61
N ASN A 181 31.59 28.55 -30.55
CA ASN A 181 30.97 29.69 -31.19
C ASN A 181 30.70 29.33 -32.66
N ARG A 182 29.46 28.95 -32.96
CA ARG A 182 28.93 29.03 -34.31
C ARG A 182 28.25 30.38 -34.37
N GLU A 183 29.02 31.36 -34.84
CA GLU A 183 28.51 32.67 -35.20
C GLU A 183 27.41 32.48 -36.23
N GLY A 184 26.27 33.14 -35.99
CA GLY A 184 25.21 33.28 -36.98
C GLY A 184 24.00 32.39 -36.75
N GLU A 185 23.23 32.64 -35.70
CA GLU A 185 21.77 32.58 -35.78
C GLU A 185 21.15 33.30 -34.58
N SER A 186 20.66 34.52 -34.84
CA SER A 186 19.93 35.35 -33.91
C SER A 186 18.51 34.80 -33.69
N PHE A 187 18.39 33.66 -32.99
CA PHE A 187 17.09 33.23 -32.48
C PHE A 187 16.78 33.96 -31.18
N SER A 188 16.15 35.12 -31.33
CA SER A 188 15.42 35.79 -30.27
C SER A 188 14.23 34.91 -29.85
N ARG A 189 14.44 34.04 -28.87
CA ARG A 189 13.36 33.32 -28.20
C ARG A 189 13.05 34.02 -26.88
N PRO A 190 11.80 34.46 -26.65
CA PRO A 190 11.41 35.06 -25.39
C PRO A 190 11.50 34.02 -24.27
N VAL A 191 12.19 34.39 -23.20
CA VAL A 191 12.22 33.63 -21.95
C VAL A 191 10.85 33.78 -21.30
N ILE A 192 9.98 32.78 -21.46
CA ILE A 192 8.70 32.71 -20.75
C ILE A 192 8.99 32.26 -19.32
N TRP A 193 9.04 33.22 -18.40
CA TRP A 193 9.02 32.96 -16.97
C TRP A 193 7.62 32.48 -16.56
N TYR A 194 7.47 31.20 -16.29
CA TYR A 194 6.28 30.70 -15.59
C TYR A 194 6.36 31.14 -14.12
N SER A 195 5.79 32.30 -13.81
CA SER A 195 5.44 32.64 -12.43
C SER A 195 4.26 31.79 -12.01
N GLY A 196 4.55 30.60 -11.48
CA GLY A 196 3.56 29.73 -10.84
C GLY A 196 3.04 30.38 -9.56
N ARG A 197 2.10 31.33 -9.68
CA ARG A 197 1.20 31.68 -8.58
C ARG A 197 0.31 30.49 -8.32
N CYS A 198 0.65 29.73 -7.29
CA CYS A 198 -0.23 28.76 -6.65
C CYS A 198 -1.40 29.53 -6.03
N GLY A 199 -2.41 29.87 -6.84
CA GLY A 199 -3.67 30.42 -6.36
C GLY A 199 -4.46 29.32 -5.66
N TRP A 200 -4.21 29.14 -4.37
CA TRP A 200 -5.13 28.44 -3.48
C TRP A 200 -6.31 29.39 -3.20
N PRO A 201 -7.55 29.08 -3.63
CA PRO A 201 -8.69 29.83 -3.15
C PRO A 201 -8.87 29.52 -1.66
N ALA A 202 -8.74 30.56 -0.84
CA ALA A 202 -9.12 30.54 0.56
C ALA A 202 -10.64 30.32 0.66
N LEU A 203 -11.05 29.05 0.75
CA LEU A 203 -12.38 28.69 1.22
C LEU A 203 -12.39 28.87 2.75
N CYS A 204 -12.65 30.11 3.18
CA CYS A 204 -13.15 30.38 4.52
C CYS A 204 -14.53 29.71 4.64
N ARG A 205 -14.57 28.52 5.26
CA ARG A 205 -15.82 27.95 5.75
C ARG A 205 -16.15 28.62 7.07
N ASP A 206 -17.20 29.41 7.01
CA ASP A 206 -17.93 29.98 8.13
C ASP A 206 -18.39 28.84 9.07
N HIS A 207 -17.85 28.82 10.28
CA HIS A 207 -18.25 27.88 11.32
C HIS A 207 -19.53 28.40 11.97
N GLY A 208 -20.67 28.06 11.37
CA GLY A 208 -21.98 28.20 11.99
C GLY A 208 -22.04 27.44 13.32
N HIS A 209 -22.14 28.20 14.40
CA HIS A 209 -22.44 27.75 15.76
C HIS A 209 -23.69 26.85 15.75
N ARG A 210 -23.51 25.55 16.00
CA ARG A 210 -24.62 24.63 16.28
C ARG A 210 -24.83 24.59 17.78
N GLU A 211 -25.86 25.29 18.24
CA GLU A 211 -26.32 25.27 19.63
C GLU A 211 -26.62 23.83 20.06
N ARG A 212 -26.02 23.42 21.17
CA ARG A 212 -26.32 22.17 21.85
C ARG A 212 -27.61 22.37 22.62
N GLY A 213 -28.72 21.91 22.03
CA GLY A 213 -29.98 21.73 22.76
C GLY A 213 -29.79 20.73 23.89
N THR A 214 -29.97 21.22 25.12
CA THR A 214 -30.07 20.46 26.35
C THR A 214 -31.32 19.58 26.30
N VAL A 215 -31.15 18.26 26.22
CA VAL A 215 -32.26 17.32 26.42
C VAL A 215 -32.49 17.19 27.92
N GLN A 216 -33.61 17.75 28.39
CA GLN A 216 -34.12 17.53 29.75
C GLN A 216 -34.42 16.04 29.96
N ALA A 217 -33.84 15.48 31.01
CA ALA A 217 -34.18 14.17 31.52
C ALA A 217 -35.56 14.21 32.15
N ASN A 218 -36.54 13.55 31.52
CA ASN A 218 -37.81 13.28 32.18
C ASN A 218 -37.60 12.25 33.29
N GLN A 219 -37.80 12.72 34.53
CA GLN A 219 -38.03 11.91 35.71
C GLN A 219 -39.24 11.00 35.47
N ARG A 220 -39.07 9.69 35.66
CA ARG A 220 -40.19 8.80 35.96
C ARG A 220 -40.46 8.89 37.46
N VAL A 221 -41.71 9.22 37.76
CA VAL A 221 -42.29 9.27 39.09
C VAL A 221 -43.34 8.15 39.12
N TYR A 222 -43.19 7.27 40.13
CA TYR A 222 -43.99 6.10 40.55
C TYR A 222 -44.05 4.88 39.63
#